data_AF-A0A850MB39-F1
#
_entry.id   AF-A0A850MB39-F1
#
_cell.length_a   1.000
_cell.length_b   1.000
_cell.length_c   1.000
_cell.angle_alpha   90.00
_cell.angle_beta   90.00
_cell.angle_gamma   90.00
#
_symmetry.space_group_name_H-M   'P 1'
#
loop_
_entity.id
_entity.type
_entity.pdbx_description
1 polymer ?
#
loop_
_entity_poly.entity_id
_entity_poly.type
_entity_poly.pdbx_seq_one_letter_code
_entity_poly.pdbx_strand_id
1 'polypeptide(L)'
;MTKKKRSPAWNRFMEEFFNKSIYYQIHNGVGYLPEVILDLDDKEKAEAEDLLIESVKKGDMWPTKGLACLKSKKALPILKEKIKNSPPVLRIRIAAAIEDIEGSGEYIPVLISEFLSARTSDRVEAAMVLGNYPTQEVIDALFKGIMDPNYLIRNHSADSLLKIHGFKPYISEYKKIFECIMSSSTKELNAKAVELLKNLFKTLPKIKTIIEKERKRGERKTKKDLIHHLLQQGILREWEGSMKKRYVEELLSQIIGTSVSYIHKVISKWKLSHPQNSQT
;
A
#
# COMPACT_ATOMS: atom_id res chain seq x y z
N MET A 1 31.09 -16.29 -35.02
CA MET A 1 30.02 -16.23 -33.99
C MET A 1 29.18 -14.99 -34.24
N THR A 2 27.99 -15.12 -34.80
CA THR A 2 27.07 -14.00 -35.01
C THR A 2 26.63 -13.44 -33.67
N LYS A 3 26.89 -12.16 -33.38
CA LYS A 3 26.34 -11.48 -32.18
C LYS A 3 24.83 -11.66 -32.20
N LYS A 4 24.29 -12.43 -31.24
CA LYS A 4 22.85 -12.65 -31.10
C LYS A 4 22.17 -11.28 -30.97
N LYS A 5 21.19 -10.99 -31.83
CA LYS A 5 20.44 -9.73 -31.79
C LYS A 5 19.64 -9.70 -30.48
N ARG A 6 19.94 -8.74 -29.60
CA ARG A 6 19.22 -8.51 -28.33
C ARG A 6 17.82 -7.99 -28.62
N SER A 7 16.86 -8.34 -27.76
CA SER A 7 15.49 -7.83 -27.88
C SER A 7 15.42 -6.33 -27.53
N PRO A 8 14.37 -5.61 -27.97
CA PRO A 8 14.10 -4.27 -27.45
C PRO A 8 13.89 -4.23 -25.93
N ALA A 9 13.37 -5.31 -25.34
CA ALA A 9 13.19 -5.44 -23.90
C ALA A 9 14.54 -5.50 -23.17
N TRP A 10 15.54 -6.18 -23.74
CA TRP A 10 16.91 -6.20 -23.21
C TRP A 10 17.51 -4.79 -23.12
N ASN A 11 17.31 -3.95 -24.13
CA ASN A 11 17.82 -2.59 -24.10
C ASN A 11 17.16 -1.77 -22.98
N ARG A 12 15.84 -1.92 -22.77
CA ARG A 12 15.14 -1.28 -21.64
C ARG A 12 15.67 -1.77 -20.29
N PHE A 13 15.85 -3.08 -20.15
CA PHE A 13 16.47 -3.66 -18.95
C PHE A 13 17.84 -3.05 -18.65
N MET A 14 18.74 -3.01 -19.65
CA MET A 14 20.07 -2.41 -19.47
C MET A 14 20.00 -0.94 -19.12
N GLU A 15 19.04 -0.22 -19.70
CA GLU A 15 18.80 1.19 -19.42
C GLU A 15 18.38 1.43 -17.96
N GLU A 16 17.37 0.69 -17.48
CA GLU A 16 16.82 0.87 -16.13
C GLU A 16 17.79 0.46 -15.01
N PHE A 17 18.56 -0.61 -15.22
CA PHE A 17 19.39 -1.18 -14.16
C PHE A 17 20.86 -0.74 -14.19
N PHE A 18 21.40 -0.32 -15.34
CA PHE A 18 22.85 -0.10 -15.47
C PHE A 18 23.26 1.22 -16.12
N ASN A 19 22.45 1.79 -17.02
CA ASN A 19 22.90 2.95 -17.81
C ASN A 19 22.31 4.28 -17.34
N LYS A 20 21.14 4.29 -16.70
CA LYS A 20 20.59 5.52 -16.12
C LYS A 20 21.41 5.94 -14.91
N SER A 21 21.72 7.24 -14.83
CA SER A 21 22.37 7.80 -13.66
C SER A 21 21.44 7.73 -12.46
N ILE A 22 21.94 7.16 -11.37
CA ILE A 22 21.27 7.07 -10.06
C ILE A 22 20.74 8.45 -9.61
N TYR A 23 21.45 9.54 -9.94
CA TYR A 23 21.01 10.91 -9.66
C TYR A 23 19.72 11.29 -10.41
N TYR A 24 19.63 10.96 -11.70
CA TYR A 24 18.43 11.23 -12.52
C TYR A 24 17.24 10.36 -12.11
N GLN A 25 17.50 9.14 -11.62
CA GLN A 25 16.48 8.20 -11.17
C GLN A 25 15.88 8.57 -9.79
N ILE A 26 16.70 9.11 -8.88
CA ILE A 26 16.25 9.50 -7.53
C ILE A 26 15.55 10.87 -7.54
N HIS A 27 16.00 11.83 -8.35
CA HIS A 27 15.57 13.24 -8.20
C HIS A 27 14.52 13.71 -9.21
N ASN A 28 14.39 13.10 -10.38
CA ASN A 28 13.46 13.57 -11.42
C ASN A 28 12.12 12.82 -11.46
N GLY A 29 11.88 11.89 -10.52
CA GLY A 29 10.64 11.09 -10.50
C GLY A 29 10.46 10.19 -11.73
N VAL A 30 11.53 9.95 -12.50
CA VAL A 30 11.52 9.03 -13.64
C VAL A 30 11.39 7.63 -13.05
N GLY A 31 10.22 7.01 -13.27
CA GLY A 31 9.83 5.77 -12.63
C GLY A 31 10.91 4.69 -12.73
N TYR A 32 11.36 4.21 -11.57
CA TYR A 32 12.03 2.93 -11.48
C TYR A 32 11.01 1.85 -11.85
N LEU A 33 11.19 1.21 -13.00
CA LEU A 33 10.30 0.16 -13.51
C LEU A 33 11.03 -1.19 -13.45
N PRO A 34 11.19 -1.79 -12.26
CA PRO A 34 11.86 -3.09 -12.14
C PRO A 34 11.12 -4.20 -12.92
N GLU A 35 9.83 -4.00 -13.23
CA GLU A 35 8.99 -4.92 -13.98
C GLU A 35 9.41 -5.07 -15.45
N VAL A 36 10.26 -4.19 -16.01
CA VAL A 36 10.79 -4.35 -17.39
C VAL A 36 11.51 -5.68 -17.59
N ILE A 37 11.99 -6.29 -16.50
CA ILE A 37 12.63 -7.60 -16.52
C ILE A 37 11.65 -8.73 -16.88
N LEU A 38 10.35 -8.53 -16.66
CA LEU A 38 9.31 -9.50 -16.95
C LEU A 38 9.03 -9.61 -18.46
N ASP A 39 9.34 -8.56 -19.24
CA ASP A 39 9.22 -8.52 -20.70
C ASP A 39 10.29 -9.36 -21.43
N LEU A 40 11.36 -9.75 -20.74
CA LEU A 40 12.46 -10.51 -21.33
C LEU A 40 12.03 -11.94 -21.67
N ASP A 41 12.61 -12.50 -22.73
CA ASP A 41 12.50 -13.95 -23.00
C ASP A 41 13.24 -14.77 -21.94
N ASP A 42 12.97 -16.07 -21.83
CA ASP A 42 13.53 -16.91 -20.75
C ASP A 42 15.07 -16.93 -20.74
N LYS A 43 15.70 -16.86 -21.92
CA LYS A 43 17.17 -16.83 -22.02
C LYS A 43 17.70 -15.47 -21.58
N GLU A 44 17.06 -14.38 -22.00
CA GLU A 44 17.40 -13.03 -21.57
C GLU A 44 17.13 -12.85 -20.06
N LYS A 45 16.08 -13.44 -19.49
CA LYS A 45 15.84 -13.43 -18.03
C LYS A 45 16.97 -14.10 -17.26
N ALA A 46 17.45 -15.27 -17.71
CA ALA A 46 18.55 -15.96 -17.07
C ALA A 46 19.85 -15.11 -17.10
N GLU A 47 20.15 -14.50 -18.26
CA GLU A 47 21.32 -13.62 -18.39
C GLU A 47 21.18 -12.33 -17.56
N ALA A 48 19.96 -11.75 -17.49
CA ALA A 48 19.67 -10.59 -16.67
C ALA A 48 19.80 -10.90 -15.17
N GLU A 49 19.29 -12.05 -14.71
CA GLU A 49 19.43 -12.52 -13.33
C GLU A 49 20.91 -12.57 -12.91
N ASP A 50 21.77 -13.14 -13.76
CA ASP A 50 23.21 -13.23 -13.51
C ASP A 50 23.87 -11.86 -13.39
N LEU A 51 23.52 -10.92 -14.28
CA LEU A 51 24.04 -9.55 -14.25
C LEU A 51 23.61 -8.81 -12.98
N LEU A 52 22.35 -8.95 -12.57
CA LEU A 52 21.83 -8.33 -11.36
C LEU A 52 22.51 -8.88 -10.10
N ILE A 53 22.67 -10.21 -10.01
CA ILE A 53 23.39 -10.86 -8.89
C ILE A 53 24.84 -10.36 -8.82
N GLU A 54 25.52 -10.29 -9.96
CA GLU A 54 26.91 -9.83 -10.02
C GLU A 54 27.04 -8.35 -9.60
N SER A 55 26.07 -7.52 -9.96
CA SER A 55 26.03 -6.13 -9.52
C SER A 55 25.82 -5.99 -8.01
N VAL A 56 24.94 -6.82 -7.41
CA VAL A 56 24.78 -6.90 -5.95
C VAL A 56 26.08 -7.32 -5.25
N LYS A 57 26.83 -8.29 -5.79
CA LYS A 57 28.12 -8.67 -5.22
C LYS A 57 29.10 -7.50 -5.16
N LYS A 58 29.13 -6.69 -6.23
CA LYS A 58 29.97 -5.48 -6.35
C LYS A 58 29.51 -4.31 -5.47
N GLY A 59 28.38 -4.44 -4.78
CA GLY A 59 27.90 -3.47 -3.80
C GLY A 59 26.78 -2.57 -4.29
N ASP A 60 26.35 -2.72 -5.55
CA ASP A 60 25.18 -2.00 -6.06
C ASP A 60 23.90 -2.73 -5.65
N MET A 61 23.07 -2.07 -4.84
CA MET A 61 21.81 -2.63 -4.34
C MET A 61 20.60 -2.19 -5.17
N TRP A 62 20.79 -1.33 -6.17
CA TRP A 62 19.74 -0.99 -7.14
C TRP A 62 19.08 -2.21 -7.83
N PRO A 63 19.81 -3.29 -8.16
CA PRO A 63 19.27 -4.51 -8.77
C PRO A 63 18.30 -5.33 -7.89
N THR A 64 18.26 -5.07 -6.57
CA THR A 64 17.56 -5.94 -5.61
C THR A 64 16.07 -6.08 -5.90
N LYS A 65 15.39 -5.02 -6.37
CA LYS A 65 13.97 -5.13 -6.74
C LYS A 65 13.77 -5.92 -8.04
N GLY A 66 14.69 -5.84 -8.99
CA GLY A 66 14.66 -6.68 -10.20
C GLY A 66 14.76 -8.16 -9.86
N LEU A 67 15.65 -8.52 -8.92
CA LEU A 67 15.76 -9.88 -8.39
C LEU A 67 14.48 -10.33 -7.67
N ALA A 68 13.83 -9.43 -6.94
CA ALA A 68 12.54 -9.69 -6.32
C ALA A 68 11.40 -9.89 -7.34
N CYS A 69 11.36 -9.09 -8.42
CA CYS A 69 10.41 -9.26 -9.53
C CYS A 69 10.59 -10.62 -10.22
N LEU A 70 11.84 -11.07 -10.39
CA LEU A 70 12.15 -12.39 -10.95
C LEU A 70 11.88 -13.56 -9.98
N LYS A 71 11.62 -13.29 -8.69
CA LYS A 71 11.60 -14.32 -7.64
C LYS A 71 12.88 -15.16 -7.65
N SER A 72 14.03 -14.49 -7.82
CA SER A 72 15.35 -15.11 -7.97
C SER A 72 15.79 -15.82 -6.68
N LYS A 73 15.51 -17.12 -6.58
CA LYS A 73 16.04 -17.95 -5.48
C LYS A 73 17.58 -18.02 -5.52
N LYS A 74 18.17 -17.88 -6.71
CA LYS A 74 19.62 -17.85 -6.93
C LYS A 74 20.29 -16.67 -6.21
N ALA A 75 19.60 -15.54 -6.06
CA ALA A 75 20.12 -14.35 -5.39
C ALA A 75 20.10 -14.44 -3.85
N LEU A 76 19.34 -15.36 -3.26
CA LEU A 76 19.13 -15.41 -1.81
C LEU A 76 20.44 -15.49 -1.00
N PRO A 77 21.43 -16.33 -1.34
CA PRO A 77 22.67 -16.39 -0.57
C PRO A 77 23.38 -15.03 -0.47
N ILE A 78 23.50 -14.30 -1.58
CA ILE A 78 24.19 -13.01 -1.59
C ILE A 78 23.36 -11.92 -0.89
N LEU A 79 22.03 -11.93 -1.00
CA LEU A 79 21.17 -10.99 -0.31
C LEU A 79 21.25 -11.18 1.22
N LYS A 80 21.20 -12.44 1.69
CA LYS A 80 21.32 -12.81 3.11
C LYS A 80 22.70 -12.50 3.69
N GLU A 81 23.74 -12.52 2.86
CA GLU A 81 25.07 -12.04 3.24
C GLU A 81 25.10 -10.51 3.39
N LYS A 82 24.65 -9.78 2.36
CA LYS A 82 24.76 -8.32 2.29
C LYS A 82 23.93 -7.59 3.35
N ILE A 83 22.78 -8.12 3.75
CA ILE A 83 21.91 -7.46 4.72
C ILE A 83 22.60 -7.21 6.09
N LYS A 84 23.50 -8.12 6.52
CA LYS A 84 24.12 -8.09 7.85
C LYS A 84 24.95 -6.84 8.11
N ASN A 85 25.63 -6.33 7.07
CA ASN A 85 26.57 -5.20 7.16
C ASN A 85 26.10 -3.97 6.38
N SER A 86 24.81 -3.93 6.03
CA SER A 86 24.24 -2.84 5.24
C SER A 86 23.78 -1.67 6.13
N PRO A 87 23.86 -0.41 5.68
CA PRO A 87 23.21 0.73 6.33
C PRO A 87 21.66 0.58 6.30
N PRO A 88 20.92 1.29 7.18
CA PRO A 88 19.46 1.15 7.35
C PRO A 88 18.65 1.09 6.05
N VAL A 89 18.83 2.06 5.16
CA VAL A 89 18.12 2.12 3.87
C VAL A 89 18.35 0.87 3.00
N LEU A 90 19.58 0.35 3.00
CA LEU A 90 19.90 -0.86 2.25
C LEU A 90 19.35 -2.12 2.93
N ARG A 91 19.33 -2.16 4.28
CA ARG A 91 18.67 -3.25 5.00
C ARG A 91 17.19 -3.34 4.69
N ILE A 92 16.49 -2.20 4.58
CA ILE A 92 15.08 -2.15 4.21
C ILE A 92 14.86 -2.78 2.83
N ARG A 93 15.63 -2.34 1.82
CA ARG A 93 15.50 -2.84 0.44
C ARG A 93 15.83 -4.33 0.32
N ILE A 94 16.90 -4.77 0.98
CA ILE A 94 17.32 -6.17 0.93
C ILE A 94 16.33 -7.06 1.69
N ALA A 95 15.87 -6.65 2.88
CA ALA A 95 14.83 -7.37 3.64
C ALA A 95 13.56 -7.54 2.81
N ALA A 96 13.09 -6.45 2.19
CA ALA A 96 11.92 -6.49 1.31
C ALA A 96 12.12 -7.40 0.10
N ALA A 97 13.30 -7.36 -0.52
CA ALA A 97 13.61 -8.23 -1.66
C ALA A 97 13.64 -9.71 -1.26
N ILE A 98 14.25 -10.06 -0.14
CA ILE A 98 14.26 -11.43 0.37
C ILE A 98 12.84 -11.89 0.69
N GLU A 99 12.05 -11.05 1.37
CA GLU A 99 10.66 -11.35 1.70
C GLU A 99 9.79 -11.51 0.44
N ASP A 100 9.98 -10.66 -0.57
CA ASP A 100 9.30 -10.78 -1.85
C ASP A 100 9.68 -12.10 -2.57
N ILE A 101 10.91 -12.61 -2.43
CA ILE A 101 11.36 -13.86 -3.06
C ILE A 101 10.88 -15.10 -2.31
N GLU A 102 11.03 -15.12 -0.98
CA GLU A 102 10.77 -16.31 -0.14
C GLU A 102 9.34 -16.36 0.41
N GLY A 103 8.77 -15.20 0.78
CA GLY A 103 7.47 -15.10 1.45
C GLY A 103 7.42 -15.79 2.81
N SER A 104 8.56 -15.88 3.52
CA SER A 104 8.69 -16.62 4.78
C SER A 104 8.23 -15.83 6.01
N GLY A 105 8.14 -14.51 5.91
CA GLY A 105 7.91 -13.58 7.02
C GLY A 105 9.14 -13.30 7.87
N GLU A 106 10.27 -14.00 7.65
CA GLU A 106 11.47 -13.94 8.49
C GLU A 106 12.13 -12.55 8.49
N TYR A 107 11.95 -11.78 7.42
CA TYR A 107 12.59 -10.47 7.25
C TYR A 107 11.68 -9.29 7.60
N ILE A 108 10.41 -9.54 7.91
CA ILE A 108 9.46 -8.53 8.39
C ILE A 108 9.95 -7.86 9.69
N PRO A 109 10.47 -8.58 10.71
CA PRO A 109 11.00 -7.95 11.92
C PRO A 109 12.14 -6.95 11.65
N VAL A 110 12.96 -7.18 10.63
CA VAL A 110 14.01 -6.24 10.22
C VAL A 110 13.37 -4.94 9.72
N LEU A 111 12.37 -5.03 8.84
CA LEU A 111 11.63 -3.87 8.34
C LEU A 111 10.97 -3.07 9.47
N ILE A 112 10.34 -3.76 10.43
CA ILE A 112 9.72 -3.14 11.60
C ILE A 112 10.78 -2.45 12.47
N SER A 113 11.93 -3.09 12.70
CA SER A 113 13.03 -2.51 13.48
C SER A 113 13.50 -1.20 12.84
N GLU A 114 13.79 -1.20 11.53
CA GLU A 114 14.23 0.00 10.82
C GLU A 114 13.18 1.11 10.87
N PHE A 115 11.90 0.75 10.71
CA PHE A 115 10.80 1.69 10.82
C PHE A 115 10.70 2.38 12.20
N LEU A 116 11.00 1.66 13.27
CA LEU A 116 10.87 2.18 14.63
C LEU A 116 12.11 2.97 15.12
N SER A 117 13.32 2.64 14.65
CA SER A 117 14.55 3.17 15.24
C SER A 117 15.52 3.87 14.29
N ALA A 118 15.33 3.81 12.97
CA ALA A 118 16.27 4.43 12.03
C ALA A 118 16.13 5.97 12.00
N ARG A 119 16.88 6.64 11.11
CA ARG A 119 16.71 8.08 10.86
C ARG A 119 15.42 8.31 10.08
N THR A 120 14.85 9.51 10.19
CA THR A 120 13.56 9.87 9.57
C THR A 120 13.40 9.43 8.11
N SER A 121 14.40 9.65 7.26
CA SER A 121 14.35 9.24 5.84
C SER A 121 14.17 7.74 5.67
N ASP A 122 14.94 6.96 6.44
CA ASP A 122 14.97 5.51 6.37
C ASP A 122 13.67 4.94 6.97
N ARG A 123 13.14 5.57 8.02
CA ARG A 123 11.84 5.23 8.60
C ARG A 123 10.67 5.50 7.64
N VAL A 124 10.71 6.58 6.87
CA VAL A 124 9.71 6.84 5.81
C VAL A 124 9.73 5.73 4.77
N GLU A 125 10.92 5.34 4.29
CA GLU A 125 11.06 4.25 3.33
C GLU A 125 10.54 2.91 3.91
N ALA A 126 10.89 2.60 5.16
CA ALA A 126 10.40 1.41 5.85
C ALA A 126 8.86 1.42 5.98
N ALA A 127 8.24 2.56 6.32
CA ALA A 127 6.79 2.69 6.40
C ALA A 127 6.12 2.31 5.07
N MET A 128 6.61 2.88 3.96
CA MET A 128 6.08 2.62 2.61
C MET A 128 6.22 1.14 2.21
N VAL A 129 7.37 0.53 2.54
CA VAL A 129 7.67 -0.88 2.25
C VAL A 129 6.78 -1.81 3.06
N LEU A 130 6.58 -1.51 4.35
CA LEU A 130 5.71 -2.25 5.26
C LEU A 130 4.26 -2.34 4.74
N GLY A 131 3.77 -1.35 3.99
CA GLY A 131 2.46 -1.39 3.33
C GLY A 131 2.25 -2.55 2.34
N ASN A 132 3.29 -3.33 2.00
CA ASN A 132 3.20 -4.53 1.17
C ASN A 132 2.99 -5.83 1.97
N TYR A 133 3.13 -5.79 3.30
CA TYR A 133 3.15 -6.99 4.15
C TYR A 133 2.01 -6.93 5.18
N PRO A 134 0.84 -7.51 4.89
CA PRO A 134 -0.37 -7.35 5.71
C PRO A 134 -0.39 -8.28 6.93
N THR A 135 0.69 -8.33 7.72
CA THR A 135 0.71 -9.10 8.99
C THR A 135 0.26 -8.23 10.16
N GLN A 136 -0.16 -8.87 11.26
CA GLN A 136 -0.65 -8.14 12.43
C GLN A 136 0.46 -7.30 13.08
N GLU A 137 1.70 -7.80 13.10
CA GLU A 137 2.86 -7.10 13.64
C GLU A 137 3.15 -5.82 12.85
N VAL A 138 3.00 -5.88 11.52
CA VAL A 138 3.15 -4.72 10.63
C VAL A 138 2.04 -3.70 10.89
N ILE A 139 0.79 -4.15 10.98
CA ILE A 139 -0.36 -3.28 11.30
C ILE A 139 -0.14 -2.56 12.64
N ASP A 140 0.30 -3.29 13.66
CA ASP A 140 0.57 -2.74 14.98
C ASP A 140 1.73 -1.73 14.96
N ALA A 141 2.80 -2.03 14.22
CA ALA A 141 3.90 -1.10 14.02
C ALA A 141 3.44 0.19 13.33
N LEU A 142 2.71 0.09 12.22
CA LEU A 142 2.21 1.26 11.49
C LEU A 142 1.26 2.11 12.34
N PHE A 143 0.43 1.51 13.20
CA PHE A 143 -0.37 2.27 14.17
C PHE A 143 0.49 3.03 15.19
N LYS A 144 1.64 2.50 15.62
CA LYS A 144 2.63 3.27 16.40
C LYS A 144 3.19 4.44 15.57
N GLY A 145 3.37 4.23 14.27
CA GLY A 145 3.74 5.26 13.29
C GLY A 145 2.81 6.46 13.24
N ILE A 146 1.50 6.26 13.37
CA ILE A 146 0.51 7.34 13.45
C ILE A 146 0.74 8.24 14.68
N MET A 147 1.36 7.71 15.73
CA MET A 147 1.69 8.45 16.96
C MET A 147 3.06 9.14 16.90
N ASP A 148 3.80 9.00 15.80
CA ASP A 148 5.15 9.52 15.68
C ASP A 148 5.18 11.07 15.71
N PRO A 149 6.19 11.71 16.32
CA PRO A 149 6.33 13.17 16.27
C PRO A 149 6.52 13.72 14.85
N ASN A 150 7.11 12.94 13.94
CA ASN A 150 7.35 13.37 12.56
C ASN A 150 6.12 13.15 11.67
N TYR A 151 5.65 14.23 11.05
CA TYR A 151 4.51 14.22 10.14
C TYR A 151 4.64 13.23 8.97
N LEU A 152 5.83 13.09 8.37
CA LEU A 152 6.02 12.20 7.24
C LEU A 152 5.83 10.74 7.64
N ILE A 153 6.28 10.37 8.85
CA ILE A 153 6.07 9.03 9.39
C ILE A 153 4.58 8.77 9.62
N ARG A 154 3.86 9.72 10.23
CA ARG A 154 2.41 9.59 10.40
C ARG A 154 1.67 9.42 9.07
N ASN A 155 2.00 10.25 8.09
CA ASN A 155 1.39 10.24 6.76
C ASN A 155 1.60 8.89 6.05
N HIS A 156 2.86 8.46 5.91
CA HIS A 156 3.18 7.20 5.21
C HIS A 156 2.71 5.96 5.97
N SER A 157 2.62 6.01 7.30
CA SER A 157 2.03 4.94 8.09
C SER A 157 0.53 4.80 7.83
N ALA A 158 -0.19 5.93 7.72
CA ALA A 158 -1.61 5.94 7.42
C ALA A 158 -1.89 5.42 5.99
N ASP A 159 -1.10 5.87 5.01
CA ASP A 159 -1.16 5.38 3.63
C ASP A 159 -0.90 3.88 3.53
N SER A 160 0.08 3.38 4.29
CA SER A 160 0.41 1.96 4.29
C SER A 160 -0.68 1.11 4.93
N LEU A 161 -1.32 1.61 6.01
CA LEU A 161 -2.50 0.98 6.59
C LEU A 161 -3.68 0.96 5.60
N LEU A 162 -3.94 2.09 4.91
CA LEU A 162 -4.96 2.14 3.85
C LEU A 162 -4.69 1.08 2.78
N LYS A 163 -3.44 0.98 2.30
CA LYS A 163 -3.02 -0.01 1.29
C LYS A 163 -3.25 -1.45 1.75
N ILE A 164 -2.80 -1.80 2.97
CA ILE A 164 -2.99 -3.13 3.56
C ILE A 164 -4.48 -3.52 3.59
N HIS A 165 -5.36 -2.56 3.90
CA HIS A 165 -6.80 -2.79 3.93
C HIS A 165 -7.50 -2.65 2.56
N GLY A 166 -6.75 -2.47 1.48
CA GLY A 166 -7.26 -2.44 0.11
C GLY A 166 -7.89 -1.10 -0.30
N PHE A 167 -7.54 -0.01 0.38
CA PHE A 167 -7.88 1.35 -0.02
C PHE A 167 -6.75 1.98 -0.85
N LYS A 168 -7.08 3.06 -1.55
CA LYS A 168 -6.05 3.90 -2.17
C LYS A 168 -5.21 4.57 -1.08
N PRO A 169 -3.87 4.51 -1.16
CA PRO A 169 -2.97 5.09 -0.16
C PRO A 169 -2.81 6.61 -0.38
N TYR A 170 -3.89 7.35 -0.18
CA TYR A 170 -3.91 8.81 -0.24
C TYR A 170 -4.66 9.37 0.97
N ILE A 171 -4.01 9.36 2.13
CA ILE A 171 -4.62 9.77 3.41
C ILE A 171 -5.16 11.19 3.36
N SER A 172 -4.63 12.05 2.50
CA SER A 172 -5.14 13.40 2.23
C SER A 172 -6.57 13.42 1.69
N GLU A 173 -7.03 12.37 1.00
CA GLU A 173 -8.45 12.21 0.60
C GLU A 173 -9.35 11.96 1.82
N TYR A 174 -8.80 11.48 2.92
CA TYR A 174 -9.49 11.16 4.18
C TYR A 174 -9.45 12.36 5.11
N LYS A 175 -9.97 13.51 4.66
CA LYS A 175 -9.79 14.84 5.30
C LYS A 175 -9.86 14.86 6.83
N LYS A 176 -10.86 14.19 7.44
CA LYS A 176 -10.99 14.13 8.92
C LYS A 176 -9.82 13.44 9.59
N ILE A 177 -9.36 12.32 9.03
CA ILE A 177 -8.23 11.56 9.55
C ILE A 177 -6.94 12.33 9.28
N PHE A 178 -6.82 12.89 8.07
CA PHE A 178 -5.68 13.71 7.67
C PHE A 178 -5.47 14.91 8.60
N GLU A 179 -6.54 15.66 8.91
CA GLU A 179 -6.52 16.79 9.86
C GLU A 179 -5.95 16.39 11.23
N CYS A 180 -6.17 15.13 11.64
CA CYS A 180 -5.70 14.59 12.91
C CYS A 180 -4.24 14.11 12.90
N ILE A 181 -3.56 14.13 11.75
CA ILE A 181 -2.15 13.68 11.63
C ILE A 181 -1.24 14.73 10.99
N MET A 182 -1.74 15.93 10.65
CA MET A 182 -0.96 17.02 10.04
C MET A 182 0.22 17.48 10.92
N SER A 183 1.14 18.27 10.38
CA SER A 183 2.35 18.73 11.09
C SER A 183 2.07 19.43 12.43
N SER A 184 0.94 20.11 12.57
CA SER A 184 0.48 20.77 13.80
C SER A 184 -0.28 19.85 14.78
N SER A 185 -0.33 18.54 14.52
CA SER A 185 -1.10 17.59 15.31
C SER A 185 -0.53 17.36 16.71
N THR A 186 -1.44 17.14 17.68
CA THR A 186 -1.11 16.73 19.05
C THR A 186 -1.19 15.21 19.22
N LYS A 187 -0.73 14.68 20.36
CA LYS A 187 -0.85 13.24 20.66
C LYS A 187 -2.31 12.79 20.71
N GLU A 188 -3.20 13.64 21.22
CA GLU A 188 -4.64 13.37 21.31
C GLU A 188 -5.28 13.29 19.92
N LEU A 189 -4.90 14.19 19.01
CA LEU A 189 -5.33 14.13 17.62
C LEU A 189 -4.80 12.88 16.91
N ASN A 190 -3.53 12.52 17.11
CA ASN A 190 -2.98 11.28 16.56
C ASN A 190 -3.72 10.04 17.07
N ALA A 191 -4.06 9.99 18.37
CA ALA A 191 -4.84 8.88 18.94
C ALA A 191 -6.26 8.80 18.33
N LYS A 192 -6.89 9.95 18.09
CA LYS A 192 -8.17 10.03 17.37
C LYS A 192 -8.04 9.53 15.93
N ALA A 193 -6.95 9.82 15.24
CA ALA A 193 -6.70 9.29 13.90
C ALA A 193 -6.61 7.75 13.90
N VAL A 194 -5.91 7.17 14.89
CA VAL A 194 -5.83 5.71 15.08
C VAL A 194 -7.23 5.11 15.26
N GLU A 195 -8.07 5.72 16.11
CA GLU A 195 -9.44 5.25 16.32
C GLU A 195 -10.28 5.30 15.04
N LEU A 196 -10.23 6.43 14.30
CA LEU A 196 -10.94 6.59 13.04
C LEU A 196 -10.51 5.56 12.00
N LEU A 197 -9.21 5.29 11.87
CA LEU A 197 -8.67 4.26 10.97
C LEU A 197 -9.13 2.86 11.38
N LYS A 198 -9.07 2.51 12.67
CA LYS A 198 -9.56 1.21 13.16
C LYS A 198 -11.04 1.01 12.87
N ASN A 199 -11.86 2.04 13.07
CA ASN A 199 -13.30 1.98 12.75
C ASN A 199 -13.55 1.83 11.24
N LEU A 200 -12.78 2.54 10.40
CA LEU A 200 -12.81 2.39 8.95
C LEU A 200 -12.50 0.94 8.55
N PHE A 201 -11.44 0.35 9.09
CA PHE A 201 -11.02 -1.01 8.72
C PHE A 201 -11.95 -2.10 9.24
N LYS A 202 -12.54 -1.92 10.42
CA LYS A 202 -13.55 -2.83 10.99
C LYS A 202 -14.83 -2.88 10.16
N THR A 203 -15.17 -1.79 9.48
CA THR A 203 -16.45 -1.66 8.75
C THR A 203 -16.36 -2.19 7.32
N LEU A 204 -15.17 -2.22 6.72
CA LEU A 204 -14.96 -2.73 5.36
C LEU A 204 -15.38 -4.20 5.17
N PRO A 205 -15.02 -5.18 6.03
CA PRO A 205 -15.46 -6.56 5.88
C PRO A 205 -16.99 -6.72 5.94
N LYS A 206 -17.68 -5.94 6.78
CA LYS A 206 -19.15 -5.94 6.86
C LYS A 206 -19.75 -5.55 5.50
N ILE A 207 -19.24 -4.50 4.88
CA ILE A 207 -19.71 -4.01 3.58
C ILE A 207 -19.40 -5.02 2.47
N LYS A 208 -18.18 -5.55 2.42
CA LYS A 208 -17.80 -6.59 1.45
C LYS A 208 -18.71 -7.82 1.56
N THR A 209 -19.02 -8.26 2.78
CA THR A 209 -19.92 -9.39 3.03
C THR A 209 -21.33 -9.13 2.52
N ILE A 210 -21.86 -7.92 2.74
CA ILE A 210 -23.17 -7.52 2.23
C ILE A 210 -23.17 -7.53 0.69
N ILE A 211 -22.14 -6.97 0.07
CA ILE A 211 -22.01 -6.95 -1.39
C ILE A 211 -21.96 -8.36 -1.96
N GLU A 212 -21.17 -9.24 -1.35
CA GLU A 212 -21.03 -10.63 -1.77
C GLU A 212 -22.36 -11.41 -1.63
N LYS A 213 -23.06 -11.23 -0.50
CA LYS A 213 -24.39 -11.83 -0.28
C LYS A 213 -25.41 -11.34 -1.30
N GLU A 214 -25.44 -10.04 -1.58
CA GLU A 214 -26.34 -9.47 -2.58
C GLU A 214 -25.98 -9.94 -4.01
N ARG A 215 -24.70 -10.10 -4.34
CA ARG A 215 -24.25 -10.65 -5.64
C ARG A 215 -24.65 -12.12 -5.82
N LYS A 216 -24.56 -12.94 -4.76
CA LYS A 216 -24.91 -14.37 -4.79
C LYS A 216 -26.42 -14.63 -4.87
N ARG A 217 -27.26 -13.68 -4.44
CA ARG A 217 -28.72 -13.81 -4.51
C ARG A 217 -29.29 -13.81 -5.93
N GLY A 218 -28.49 -13.58 -6.97
CA GLY A 218 -28.87 -13.82 -8.38
C GLY A 218 -29.94 -12.88 -8.95
N GLU A 219 -30.60 -12.09 -8.10
CA GLU A 219 -31.51 -11.03 -8.54
C GLU A 219 -30.67 -9.93 -9.20
N ARG A 220 -31.11 -9.43 -10.37
CA ARG A 220 -30.60 -8.18 -10.98
C ARG A 220 -30.93 -7.00 -10.06
N LYS A 221 -30.23 -6.92 -8.93
CA LYS A 221 -30.37 -5.82 -7.98
C LYS A 221 -29.40 -4.72 -8.37
N THR A 222 -29.97 -3.54 -8.51
CA THR A 222 -29.29 -2.34 -8.97
C THR A 222 -28.33 -1.83 -7.90
N LYS A 223 -27.35 -1.01 -8.27
CA LYS A 223 -26.47 -0.30 -7.32
C LYS A 223 -27.26 0.42 -6.20
N LYS A 224 -28.50 0.84 -6.49
CA LYS A 224 -29.43 1.46 -5.54
C LYS A 224 -29.87 0.50 -4.43
N ASP A 225 -30.17 -0.75 -4.76
CA ASP A 225 -30.68 -1.75 -3.81
C ASP A 225 -29.61 -2.10 -2.78
N LEU A 226 -28.36 -2.18 -3.22
CA LEU A 226 -27.20 -2.36 -2.35
C LEU A 226 -27.05 -1.19 -1.36
N ILE A 227 -27.17 0.05 -1.83
CA ILE A 227 -27.11 1.24 -0.96
C ILE A 227 -28.26 1.24 0.05
N HIS A 228 -29.48 0.87 -0.38
CA HIS A 228 -30.63 0.73 0.52
C HIS A 228 -30.39 -0.33 1.60
N HIS A 229 -29.82 -1.48 1.26
CA HIS A 229 -29.52 -2.52 2.23
C HIS A 229 -28.48 -2.06 3.26
N LEU A 230 -27.43 -1.36 2.82
CA LEU A 230 -26.44 -0.75 3.72
C LEU A 230 -27.05 0.30 4.65
N LEU A 231 -28.02 1.08 4.18
CA LEU A 231 -28.79 2.04 5.00
C LEU A 231 -29.66 1.33 6.04
N GLN A 232 -30.34 0.23 5.65
CA GLN A 232 -31.20 -0.57 6.53
C GLN A 232 -30.41 -1.27 7.65
N GLN A 233 -29.20 -1.77 7.36
CA GLN A 233 -28.32 -2.40 8.34
C GLN A 233 -27.67 -1.41 9.32
N GLY A 234 -27.98 -0.11 9.23
CA GLY A 234 -27.45 0.91 10.14
C GLY A 234 -25.96 1.22 9.97
N ILE A 235 -25.27 0.58 9.02
CA ILE A 235 -23.82 0.74 8.78
C ILE A 235 -23.48 2.20 8.48
N LEU A 236 -24.33 2.88 7.73
CA LEU A 236 -24.13 4.29 7.40
C LEU A 236 -24.46 5.22 8.58
N ARG A 237 -25.25 4.78 9.57
CA ARG A 237 -25.51 5.54 10.80
C ARG A 237 -24.31 5.50 11.75
N GLU A 238 -23.65 4.34 11.88
CA GLU A 238 -22.36 4.20 12.60
C GLU A 238 -21.32 5.18 12.02
N TRP A 239 -21.40 5.41 10.71
CA TRP A 239 -20.51 6.32 9.98
C TRP A 239 -20.94 7.78 10.00
N GLU A 240 -22.23 8.11 10.07
CA GLU A 240 -22.67 9.51 10.14
C GLU A 240 -22.40 10.17 11.50
N GLY A 241 -22.40 9.38 12.59
CA GLY A 241 -22.02 9.87 13.91
C GLY A 241 -20.51 10.15 14.07
N SER A 242 -19.67 9.47 13.29
CA SER A 242 -18.20 9.53 13.39
C SER A 242 -17.53 10.25 12.20
N MET A 243 -18.11 10.17 11.00
CA MET A 243 -17.54 10.60 9.71
C MET A 243 -18.47 11.59 8.99
N LYS A 244 -17.93 12.47 8.13
CA LYS A 244 -18.73 13.48 7.41
C LYS A 244 -19.48 12.75 6.28
N LYS A 245 -20.76 13.08 6.05
CA LYS A 245 -21.64 12.48 5.01
C LYS A 245 -20.91 12.23 3.66
N ARG A 246 -20.13 13.19 3.19
CA ARG A 246 -19.38 13.11 1.92
C ARG A 246 -18.33 11.99 1.88
N TYR A 247 -17.65 11.73 3.00
CA TYR A 247 -16.62 10.71 3.11
C TYR A 247 -17.20 9.29 3.01
N VAL A 248 -18.36 9.09 3.63
CA VAL A 248 -19.14 7.87 3.51
C VAL A 248 -19.53 7.59 2.06
N GLU A 249 -19.94 8.63 1.34
CA GLU A 249 -20.33 8.55 -0.06
C GLU A 249 -19.14 8.23 -0.98
N GLU A 250 -17.95 8.76 -0.68
CA GLU A 250 -16.69 8.47 -1.38
C GLU A 250 -16.25 7.00 -1.19
N LEU A 251 -16.29 6.48 0.04
CA LEU A 251 -16.02 5.07 0.31
C LEU A 251 -16.99 4.13 -0.42
N LEU A 252 -18.28 4.42 -0.32
CA LEU A 252 -19.30 3.63 -1.04
C LEU A 252 -19.10 3.70 -2.54
N SER A 253 -18.73 4.86 -3.07
CA SER A 253 -18.44 5.05 -4.50
C SER A 253 -17.31 4.13 -4.96
N GLN A 254 -16.21 4.05 -4.20
CA GLN A 254 -15.08 3.17 -4.50
C GLN A 254 -15.47 1.69 -4.40
N ILE A 255 -16.20 1.31 -3.36
CA ILE A 255 -16.57 -0.09 -3.09
C ILE A 255 -17.64 -0.60 -4.08
N ILE A 256 -18.64 0.21 -4.40
CA ILE A 256 -19.76 -0.15 -5.29
C ILE A 256 -19.40 0.04 -6.78
N GLY A 257 -18.31 0.76 -7.07
CA GLY A 257 -17.90 1.09 -8.44
C GLY A 257 -18.89 2.01 -9.13
N THR A 258 -19.28 3.10 -8.47
CA THR A 258 -20.22 4.11 -9.00
C THR A 258 -19.83 5.51 -8.57
N SER A 259 -20.41 6.57 -9.14
CA SER A 259 -20.02 7.94 -8.76
C SER A 259 -20.53 8.35 -7.37
N VAL A 260 -19.77 9.19 -6.67
CA VAL A 260 -20.18 9.80 -5.38
C VAL A 260 -21.52 10.51 -5.52
N SER A 261 -21.74 11.23 -6.63
CA SER A 261 -23.01 11.89 -6.93
C SER A 261 -24.19 10.91 -6.99
N TYR A 262 -23.98 9.72 -7.59
CA TYR A 262 -25.01 8.67 -7.61
C TYR A 262 -25.30 8.16 -6.20
N ILE A 263 -24.28 7.87 -5.40
CA ILE A 263 -24.44 7.47 -4.00
C ILE A 263 -25.25 8.52 -3.23
N HIS A 264 -24.82 9.78 -3.29
CA HIS A 264 -25.45 10.91 -2.61
C HIS A 264 -26.94 11.04 -2.95
N LYS A 265 -27.28 10.92 -4.23
CA LYS A 265 -28.66 10.98 -4.73
C LYS A 265 -29.51 9.85 -4.17
N VAL A 266 -28.97 8.62 -4.12
CA VAL A 266 -29.70 7.46 -3.59
C VAL A 266 -29.92 7.60 -2.08
N ILE A 267 -28.87 7.94 -1.32
CA ILE A 267 -28.97 8.13 0.14
C ILE A 267 -29.97 9.23 0.47
N SER A 268 -29.90 10.38 -0.22
CA SER A 268 -30.79 11.51 0.05
C SER A 268 -32.26 11.17 -0.24
N LYS A 269 -32.55 10.44 -1.33
CA LYS A 269 -33.91 9.93 -1.61
C LYS A 269 -34.39 8.92 -0.57
N TRP A 270 -33.52 8.03 -0.11
CA TRP A 270 -33.87 7.05 0.91
C TRP A 270 -34.23 7.74 2.24
N LYS A 271 -33.45 8.74 2.66
CA LYS A 271 -33.73 9.53 3.88
C LYS A 271 -35.06 10.29 3.82
N LEU A 272 -35.42 10.82 2.66
CA LEU A 272 -36.71 11.50 2.46
C LEU A 272 -37.90 10.53 2.54
N SER A 273 -37.71 9.28 2.11
CA SER A 273 -38.75 8.24 2.15
C SER A 273 -38.80 7.46 3.47
N HIS A 274 -37.76 7.58 4.29
CA HIS A 274 -37.65 6.97 5.62
C HIS A 274 -37.23 8.06 6.62
N PRO A 275 -38.06 9.11 6.82
CA PRO A 275 -37.78 10.15 7.80
C PRO A 275 -37.60 9.47 9.16
N GLN A 276 -36.50 9.77 9.82
CA GLN A 276 -36.21 9.25 11.16
C GLN A 276 -37.37 9.63 12.07
N ASN A 277 -37.99 8.67 12.76
CA ASN A 277 -38.70 8.98 13.99
C ASN A 277 -37.66 9.58 14.94
N SER A 278 -37.72 10.89 15.08
CA SER A 278 -37.01 11.64 16.10
C SER A 278 -37.54 11.22 17.46
N GLN A 279 -36.95 10.18 18.05
CA GLN A 279 -37.12 9.89 19.47
C GLN A 279 -35.76 9.55 20.07
N THR A 280 -35.26 10.56 20.79
CA THR A 280 -34.53 10.51 22.08
C THR A 280 -33.27 9.69 22.18
#